data_AF-A0A099D438-F1
#
_entry.id   AF-A0A099D438-F1
#
_cell.length_a   1.000
_cell.length_b   1.000
_cell.length_c   1.000
_cell.angle_alpha   90.00
_cell.angle_beta   90.00
_cell.angle_gamma   90.00
#
_symmetry.space_group_name_H-M   'P 1'
#
loop_
_entity.id
_entity.type
_entity.pdbx_description
1 polymer ?
#
loop_
_entity_poly.entity_id
_entity_poly.type
_entity_poly.pdbx_seq_one_letter_code
_entity_poly.pdbx_strand_id
1 'polypeptide(L)'
;MRNAMTLYRVVNPDSLGSYTELLHHQPTEHRVDDAEAWPRLREWALAVLDRTEERFGMYQIALMPLNARGQPDENAFHDLIADDTEVIEDYLCWSGCSELVPAPGR
;
A
#
# COMPACT_ATOMS: atom_id res chain seq x y z
N MET A 1 -9.99 -13.57 9.00
CA MET A 1 -8.97 -13.52 7.93
C MET A 1 -7.71 -12.96 8.51
N ARG A 2 -6.53 -13.44 8.08
CA ARG A 2 -5.25 -12.77 8.39
C ARG A 2 -5.00 -11.75 7.31
N ASN A 3 -4.50 -10.58 7.67
CA ASN A 3 -4.25 -9.49 6.72
C ASN A 3 -2.78 -9.09 6.78
N ALA A 4 -2.35 -8.30 5.80
CA ALA A 4 -1.03 -7.71 5.77
C ALA A 4 -1.09 -6.25 5.33
N MET A 5 -0.19 -5.45 5.90
CA MET A 5 0.21 -4.19 5.29
C MET A 5 1.08 -4.51 4.09
N THR A 6 0.83 -3.85 2.97
CA THR A 6 1.52 -4.08 1.71
C THR A 6 2.07 -2.79 1.14
N LEU A 7 3.21 -2.89 0.48
CA LEU A 7 3.86 -1.80 -0.23
C LEU A 7 4.17 -2.29 -1.64
N TYR A 8 3.59 -1.59 -2.61
CA TYR A 8 3.79 -1.83 -4.03
C TYR A 8 4.49 -0.64 -4.67
N ARG A 9 5.40 -0.90 -5.60
CA ARG A 9 5.92 0.12 -6.51
C ARG A 9 5.00 0.26 -7.72
N VAL A 10 4.60 1.48 -8.05
CA VAL A 10 3.87 1.77 -9.29
C VAL A 10 4.88 1.98 -10.41
N VAL A 11 4.97 1.04 -11.35
CA VAL A 11 6.01 1.05 -12.40
C VAL A 11 5.63 1.94 -13.59
N ASN A 12 4.33 2.14 -13.86
CA ASN A 12 3.88 2.99 -14.95
C ASN A 12 2.53 3.67 -14.63
N PRO A 13 2.54 4.86 -13.99
CA PRO A 13 1.32 5.55 -13.58
C PRO A 13 0.49 6.09 -14.77
N ASP A 14 1.10 6.27 -15.95
CA ASP A 14 0.45 6.86 -17.14
C ASP A 14 -0.14 5.80 -18.10
N SER A 15 -0.04 4.52 -17.76
CA SER A 15 -0.56 3.39 -18.53
C SER A 15 -1.93 2.96 -17.98
N LEU A 16 -2.87 2.66 -18.87
CA LEU A 16 -4.18 2.04 -18.55
C LEU A 16 -4.07 0.69 -17.79
N GLY A 17 -2.87 0.14 -17.65
CA GLY A 17 -2.54 -0.92 -16.71
C GLY A 17 -1.27 -0.57 -15.95
N SER A 18 -1.38 0.26 -14.91
CA SER A 18 -0.28 0.49 -13.98
C SER A 18 0.13 -0.84 -13.35
N TYR A 19 1.28 -1.37 -13.77
CA TYR A 19 1.86 -2.55 -13.14
C TYR A 19 2.35 -2.17 -11.75
N THR A 20 1.77 -2.79 -10.74
CA THR A 20 2.22 -2.72 -9.36
C THR A 20 3.15 -3.89 -9.07
N GLU A 21 4.29 -3.62 -8.45
CA GLU A 21 5.24 -4.65 -8.03
C GLU A 21 5.27 -4.71 -6.50
N LEU A 22 4.90 -5.84 -5.92
CA LEU A 22 4.96 -6.04 -4.48
C LEU A 22 6.41 -5.98 -4.00
N LEU A 23 6.75 -4.94 -3.24
CA LEU A 23 8.07 -4.79 -2.65
C LEU A 23 8.15 -5.42 -1.27
N HIS A 24 7.15 -5.18 -0.43
CA HIS A 24 7.12 -5.68 0.94
C HIS A 24 5.69 -5.94 1.38
N HIS A 25 5.51 -6.99 2.20
CA HIS A 25 4.30 -7.15 3.01
C HIS A 25 4.66 -7.55 4.45
N GLN A 26 3.84 -7.15 5.41
CA GLN A 26 3.98 -7.53 6.81
C GLN A 26 2.61 -7.92 7.38
N PRO A 27 2.48 -9.10 8.02
CA PRO A 27 1.24 -9.48 8.69
C PRO A 27 0.79 -8.44 9.72
N THR A 28 -0.52 -8.22 9.79
CA THR A 28 -1.15 -7.30 10.73
C THR A 28 -2.40 -7.92 11.36
N GLU A 29 -2.76 -7.44 12.56
CA GLU A 29 -4.02 -7.77 13.22
C GLU A 29 -5.17 -6.85 12.78
N HIS A 30 -4.86 -5.73 12.12
CA HIS A 30 -5.86 -4.79 11.60
C HIS A 30 -6.71 -5.44 10.50
N ARG A 31 -7.99 -5.07 10.47
CA ARG A 31 -8.91 -5.48 9.42
C ARG A 31 -8.70 -4.62 8.16
N VAL A 32 -9.12 -5.14 7.01
CA VAL A 32 -9.01 -4.40 5.74
C VAL A 32 -9.86 -3.13 5.68
N ASP A 33 -10.91 -3.06 6.52
CA ASP A 33 -11.87 -1.95 6.67
C ASP A 33 -11.58 -1.08 7.92
N ASP A 34 -10.43 -1.27 8.57
CA ASP A 34 -10.08 -0.57 9.80
C ASP A 34 -9.43 0.79 9.51
N ALA A 35 -10.24 1.84 9.42
CA ALA A 35 -9.77 3.20 9.16
C ALA A 35 -8.75 3.71 10.19
N GLU A 36 -8.77 3.21 11.43
CA GLU A 36 -7.78 3.58 12.45
C GLU A 36 -6.37 3.03 12.13
N ALA A 37 -6.27 2.04 11.23
CA ALA A 37 -5.01 1.48 10.78
C ALA A 37 -4.28 2.35 9.75
N TRP A 38 -4.96 3.33 9.11
CA TRP A 38 -4.39 4.13 8.03
C TRP A 38 -3.10 4.89 8.42
N PRO A 39 -3.03 5.63 9.56
CA PRO A 39 -1.80 6.29 9.97
C PRO A 39 -0.64 5.31 10.16
N ARG A 40 -0.94 4.12 10.72
CA ARG A 40 0.05 3.08 10.97
C ARG A 40 0.56 2.42 9.69
N LEU A 41 -0.32 2.18 8.71
CA LEU A 41 0.04 1.69 7.40
C LEU A 41 1.01 2.66 6.71
N ARG A 42 0.71 3.95 6.77
CA ARG A 42 1.55 5.01 6.20
C ARG A 42 2.92 5.09 6.88
N GLU A 43 2.96 5.14 8.21
CA GLU A 43 4.21 5.16 8.98
C GLU A 43 5.09 3.93 8.67
N TRP A 44 4.47 2.75 8.61
CA TRP A 44 5.16 1.51 8.26
C TRP A 44 5.76 1.58 6.84
N ALA A 45 4.98 2.02 5.85
CA ALA A 45 5.43 2.09 4.47
C ALA A 45 6.60 3.06 4.29
N LEU A 46 6.54 4.24 4.92
CA LEU A 46 7.64 5.21 4.91
C LEU A 46 8.91 4.64 5.55
N ALA A 47 8.76 3.90 6.66
CA ALA A 47 9.90 3.23 7.30
C ALA A 47 10.49 2.10 6.44
N VAL A 48 9.67 1.41 5.63
CA VAL A 48 10.17 0.43 4.66
C VAL A 48 10.96 1.14 3.56
N LEU A 49 10.37 2.16 2.92
CA LEU A 49 10.98 2.91 1.82
C LEU A 49 12.33 3.52 2.19
N ASP A 50 12.43 4.08 3.40
CA ASP A 50 13.67 4.65 3.95
C ASP A 50 14.76 3.57 4.14
N ARG A 51 14.41 2.39 4.66
CA ARG A 51 15.37 1.30 4.91
C ARG A 51 15.82 0.58 3.66
N THR A 52 14.98 0.52 2.63
CA THR A 52 15.28 -0.19 1.38
C THR A 52 15.94 0.71 0.34
N GLU A 53 16.21 1.98 0.67
CA GLU A 53 16.80 2.98 -0.25
C GLU A 53 16.04 3.04 -1.60
N GLU A 54 14.72 2.94 -1.51
CA GLU A 54 13.86 2.93 -2.69
C GLU A 54 13.94 4.24 -3.45
N ARG A 55 13.80 4.18 -4.78
CA ARG A 55 14.05 5.33 -5.65
C ARG A 55 12.89 6.34 -5.58
N PHE A 56 13.13 7.51 -6.18
CA PHE A 56 12.03 8.43 -6.48
C PHE A 56 10.92 7.72 -7.27
N GLY A 57 9.67 7.82 -6.82
CA GLY A 57 8.55 7.15 -7.48
C GLY A 57 7.22 7.26 -6.74
N MET A 58 6.21 6.62 -7.33
CA MET A 58 4.89 6.44 -6.74
C MET A 58 4.77 5.02 -6.18
N TYR A 59 4.19 4.92 -4.99
CA TYR A 59 4.03 3.67 -4.26
C TYR A 59 2.58 3.53 -3.80
N GLN A 60 2.00 2.34 -3.92
CA GLN A 60 0.68 2.04 -3.39
C GLN A 60 0.84 1.27 -2.08
N ILE A 61 0.04 1.62 -1.08
CA ILE A 61 -0.03 0.94 0.20
C ILE A 61 -1.45 0.46 0.44
N ALA A 62 -1.61 -0.74 0.96
CA ALA A 62 -2.94 -1.27 1.26
C ALA A 62 -2.93 -2.28 2.42
N LEU A 63 -4.08 -2.42 3.09
CA LEU A 63 -4.37 -3.58 3.91
C LEU A 63 -5.02 -4.66 3.07
N MET A 64 -4.31 -5.78 2.91
CA MET A 64 -4.75 -6.88 2.05
C MET A 64 -5.02 -8.15 2.83
N PRO A 65 -6.02 -8.96 2.43
CA PRO A 65 -6.16 -10.32 2.91
C PRO A 65 -4.92 -11.15 2.57
N LEU A 66 -4.57 -12.10 3.43
CA LEU A 66 -3.55 -13.10 3.14
C LEU A 66 -4.19 -14.41 2.67
N ASN A 67 -3.62 -15.00 1.63
CA ASN A 67 -3.98 -16.33 1.16
C ASN A 67 -3.45 -17.42 2.11
N ALA A 68 -3.76 -18.69 1.81
CA ALA A 68 -3.32 -19.84 2.61
C ALA A 68 -1.80 -20.00 2.75
N ARG A 69 -1.02 -19.37 1.86
CA ARG A 69 0.45 -19.36 1.89
C ARG A 69 1.02 -18.15 2.66
N GLY A 70 0.16 -17.29 3.20
CA GLY A 70 0.57 -16.07 3.91
C GLY A 70 1.03 -14.96 2.98
N GLN A 71 0.67 -15.00 1.69
CA GLN A 71 0.98 -13.95 0.72
C GLN A 71 -0.26 -13.05 0.50
N PRO A 72 -0.08 -11.76 0.16
CA PRO A 72 -1.20 -10.88 -0.19
C PRO A 72 -2.07 -11.50 -1.28
N ASP A 73 -3.38 -11.48 -1.06
CA ASP A 73 -4.38 -12.03 -1.97
C ASP A 73 -5.08 -10.89 -2.73
N GLU A 74 -4.53 -10.56 -3.90
CA GLU A 74 -5.04 -9.49 -4.78
C GLU A 74 -6.45 -9.80 -5.27
N ASN A 75 -6.76 -11.06 -5.55
CA ASN A 75 -8.10 -11.45 -5.99
C ASN A 75 -9.11 -11.21 -4.87
N ALA A 76 -8.82 -11.66 -3.66
CA ALA A 76 -9.70 -11.43 -2.52
C ALA A 76 -9.85 -9.92 -2.19
N PHE A 77 -8.80 -9.12 -2.39
CA PHE A 77 -8.88 -7.68 -2.25
C PHE A 77 -9.80 -7.03 -3.30
N HIS A 78 -9.70 -7.45 -4.57
CA HIS A 78 -10.58 -6.98 -5.62
C HIS A 78 -12.04 -7.42 -5.44
N ASP A 79 -12.27 -8.63 -4.93
CA ASP A 79 -13.61 -9.11 -4.59
C ASP A 79 -14.24 -8.22 -3.50
N LEU A 80 -13.47 -7.81 -2.48
CA LEU A 80 -13.94 -6.90 -1.43
C LEU A 80 -14.34 -5.51 -1.99
N ILE A 81 -13.56 -4.97 -2.93
CA ILE A 81 -13.89 -3.71 -3.61
C ILE A 81 -15.18 -3.87 -4.43
N ALA A 82 -15.31 -4.99 -5.15
CA ALA A 82 -16.52 -5.28 -5.94
C ALA A 82 -17.77 -5.44 -5.06
N ASP A 83 -17.59 -5.84 -3.80
CA ASP A 83 -18.63 -5.94 -2.78
C ASP A 83 -18.86 -4.61 -2.00
N ASP A 84 -18.35 -3.48 -2.51
CA ASP A 84 -18.45 -2.14 -1.88
C ASP A 84 -17.86 -2.06 -0.45
N THR A 85 -16.84 -2.88 -0.14
CA THR A 85 -16.11 -2.76 1.14
C THR A 85 -15.19 -1.54 1.11
N GLU A 86 -15.26 -0.69 2.14
CA GLU A 86 -14.33 0.43 2.35
C GLU A 86 -12.95 -0.07 2.75
N VAL A 87 -12.18 -0.56 1.79
CA VAL A 87 -10.81 -1.03 2.01
C VAL A 87 -9.85 0.14 2.27
N ILE A 88 -8.83 -0.11 3.09
CA ILE A 88 -7.76 0.86 3.33
C ILE A 88 -6.67 0.71 2.27
N GLU A 89 -6.62 1.67 1.35
CA GLU A 89 -5.53 1.87 0.41
C GLU A 89 -5.17 3.36 0.26
N ASP A 90 -3.92 3.64 -0.11
CA ASP A 90 -3.43 5.00 -0.37
C ASP A 90 -2.22 4.98 -1.32
N TYR A 91 -1.85 6.15 -1.83
CA TYR A 91 -0.66 6.36 -2.66
C TYR A 91 0.32 7.31 -1.98
N LEU A 92 1.60 6.93 -2.00
CA LEU A 92 2.72 7.71 -1.50
C LEU A 92 3.63 8.12 -2.66
N CYS A 93 3.88 9.42 -2.77
CA CYS A 93 4.97 9.93 -3.59
C CYS A 93 6.24 9.95 -2.73
N TRP A 94 7.29 9.26 -3.17
CA TRP A 94 8.54 9.16 -2.43
C TRP A 94 9.69 9.76 -3.24
N SER A 95 10.58 10.49 -2.57
CA SER A 95 11.72 11.16 -3.21
C SER A 95 13.03 10.36 -3.20
N GLY A 96 13.06 9.25 -2.46
CA GLY A 96 14.29 8.54 -2.11
C GLY A 96 14.79 8.82 -0.69
N CYS A 97 14.35 9.93 -0.07
CA CYS A 97 14.76 10.30 1.30
C CYS A 97 13.60 10.79 2.18
N SER A 98 12.45 11.09 1.57
CA SER A 98 11.27 11.60 2.27
C SER A 98 10.04 11.50 1.40
N GLU A 99 8.88 11.55 2.04
CA GLU A 99 7.61 11.67 1.35
C GLU A 99 7.46 13.04 0.69
N LEU A 100 6.96 13.05 -0.54
CA LEU A 100 6.61 14.25 -1.27
C LEU A 100 5.18 14.65 -0.95
N VAL A 101 5.04 15.66 -0.11
CA VAL A 101 3.76 16.31 0.17
C VAL A 101 3.56 17.51 -0.75
N PRO A 102 2.32 17.79 -1.21
CA PRO A 102 2.02 19.01 -1.94
C PRO A 102 2.46 20.23 -1.14
N ALA A 103 3.12 21.19 -1.80
CA ALA A 103 3.43 22.46 -1.16
C ALA A 103 2.11 23.12 -0.71
N PRO A 104 2.01 23.63 0.54
CA PRO A 104 0.82 24.34 0.97
C PRO A 104 0.56 25.51 0.01
N GLY A 105 -0.61 25.49 -0.62
CA GLY A 105 -1.01 26.52 -1.57
C GLY A 105 -0.91 27.91 -0.93
N ARG A 106 -0.31 28.85 -1.66
CA ARG A 106 -0.30 30.27 -1.29
C ARG A 106 -1.67 30.89 -1.43
#